data_AF-X1MIC7-F1
#
_entry.id   AF-X1MIC7-F1
#
_cell.length_a   1.000
_cell.length_b   1.000
_cell.length_c   1.000
_cell.angle_alpha   90.00
_cell.angle_beta   90.00
_cell.angle_gamma   90.00
#
_symmetry.space_group_name_H-M   'P 1'
#
loop_
_entity.id
_entity.type
_entity.pdbx_description
1 polymer ?
#
loop_
_entity_poly.entity_id
_entity_poly.type
_entity_poly.pdbx_seq_one_letter_code
_entity_poly.pdbx_strand_id
1 'polypeptide(L)'
;MNVSYYPGCSLDGVAREYGESTEAVARILGIELEELEDWSCCGAASAHVTDDRLALALPARNLGIADKAGLDLVVPCAACYSRLKVAEKELLAGKDIEGISDKYQGNFQIKHLTDFLWEDVGEKAIREKIRKPLKGLNPVCYYGCLITRPPKVTDARDPENPESMDNLMKIIGADVKNWSYKTDCCGGDHILTLPEVAWKLMQKLLDMA
;
A
#
# COMPACT_ATOMS: atom_id res chain seq x y z
N MET A 1 16.99 0.64 -10.50
CA MET A 1 16.74 0.13 -9.12
C MET A 1 15.71 -0.96 -9.28
N ASN A 2 15.94 -2.14 -8.69
CA ASN A 2 15.08 -3.31 -8.89
C ASN A 2 14.41 -3.66 -7.56
N VAL A 3 13.11 -3.93 -7.62
CA VAL A 3 12.28 -4.27 -6.46
C VAL A 3 11.24 -5.30 -6.85
N SER A 4 10.88 -6.17 -5.91
CA SER A 4 9.71 -7.04 -6.08
C SER A 4 8.45 -6.18 -6.10
N TYR A 5 7.46 -6.58 -6.89
CA TYR A 5 6.21 -5.84 -7.05
C TYR A 5 5.01 -6.76 -6.87
N TYR A 6 4.08 -6.35 -6.00
CA TYR A 6 2.80 -7.04 -5.83
C TYR A 6 1.65 -6.08 -6.18
N PRO A 7 1.09 -6.16 -7.40
CA PRO A 7 0.04 -5.27 -7.85
C PRO A 7 -1.29 -5.52 -7.11
N GLY A 8 -1.56 -6.78 -6.75
CA GLY A 8 -2.84 -7.20 -6.21
C GLY A 8 -3.97 -7.14 -7.24
N CYS A 9 -5.13 -7.70 -6.90
CA CYS A 9 -6.21 -7.90 -7.87
C CYS A 9 -6.90 -6.62 -8.37
N SER A 10 -6.93 -5.55 -7.56
CA SER A 10 -7.64 -4.33 -7.95
C SER A 10 -6.97 -3.60 -9.11
N LEU A 11 -5.64 -3.64 -9.18
CA LEU A 11 -4.86 -2.95 -10.22
C LEU A 11 -4.99 -3.62 -11.59
N ASP A 12 -5.40 -4.89 -11.66
CA ASP A 12 -5.73 -5.55 -12.93
C ASP A 12 -7.20 -5.39 -13.33
N GLY A 13 -8.05 -5.05 -12.35
CA GLY A 13 -9.50 -4.98 -12.50
C GLY A 13 -10.03 -3.56 -12.43
N VAL A 14 -10.56 -3.21 -11.25
CA VAL A 14 -11.36 -2.00 -11.03
C VAL A 14 -10.56 -0.71 -10.90
N ALA A 15 -9.25 -0.79 -10.72
CA ALA A 15 -8.33 0.34 -10.56
C ALA A 15 -7.16 0.24 -11.56
N ARG A 16 -7.44 -0.18 -12.79
CA ARG A 16 -6.45 -0.43 -13.83
C ARG A 16 -5.59 0.80 -14.14
N GLU A 17 -6.20 1.97 -14.17
CA GLU A 17 -5.53 3.24 -14.37
C GLU A 17 -4.47 3.53 -13.30
N TYR A 18 -4.67 3.05 -12.07
CA TYR A 18 -3.70 3.20 -11.01
C TYR A 18 -2.49 2.29 -11.24
N GLY A 19 -2.70 1.05 -11.68
CA GLY A 19 -1.62 0.13 -12.09
C GLY A 19 -0.81 0.69 -13.26
N GLU A 20 -1.48 1.10 -14.34
CA GLU A 20 -0.83 1.70 -15.51
C GLU A 20 -0.02 2.96 -15.16
N SER A 21 -0.56 3.82 -14.28
CA SER A 21 0.15 5.01 -13.80
C SER A 21 1.38 4.66 -12.96
N THR A 22 1.30 3.60 -12.14
CA THR A 22 2.37 3.15 -11.25
C THR A 22 3.56 2.68 -12.10
N GLU A 23 3.30 1.83 -13.09
CA GLU A 23 4.33 1.36 -14.02
C GLU A 23 4.92 2.47 -14.89
N ALA A 24 4.09 3.41 -15.35
CA ALA A 24 4.56 4.56 -16.11
C ALA A 24 5.51 5.44 -15.28
N VAL A 25 5.16 5.72 -14.02
CA VAL A 25 6.00 6.47 -13.08
C VAL A 25 7.28 5.71 -12.75
N ALA A 26 7.20 4.41 -12.49
CA ALA A 26 8.37 3.57 -12.22
C ALA A 26 9.39 3.60 -13.38
N ARG A 27 8.92 3.45 -14.63
CA ARG A 27 9.77 3.55 -15.82
C ARG A 27 10.45 4.91 -15.95
N ILE A 28 9.74 6.01 -15.69
CA ILE A 28 10.31 7.37 -15.74
C ILE A 28 11.42 7.55 -14.69
N LEU A 29 11.24 6.96 -13.51
CA LEU A 29 12.19 7.00 -12.40
C LEU A 29 13.33 5.98 -12.54
N GLY A 30 13.30 5.10 -13.55
CA GLY A 30 14.32 4.05 -13.74
C GLY A 30 14.22 2.92 -12.71
N ILE A 31 12.99 2.63 -12.28
CA ILE A 31 12.65 1.55 -11.34
C ILE A 31 12.13 0.38 -12.16
N GLU A 32 12.72 -0.78 -11.95
CA GLU A 32 12.27 -2.05 -12.50
C GLU A 32 11.39 -2.72 -11.43
N LEU A 33 10.09 -2.85 -11.75
CA LEU A 33 9.10 -3.53 -10.92
C LEU A 33 9.04 -4.99 -11.36
N GLU A 34 9.62 -5.87 -10.56
CA GLU A 34 9.63 -7.31 -10.82
C GLU A 34 8.39 -7.93 -10.18
N GLU A 35 7.33 -8.11 -10.97
CA GLU A 35 6.08 -8.68 -10.48
C GLU A 35 6.30 -10.10 -9.94
N LEU A 36 5.73 -10.38 -8.76
CA LEU A 36 5.79 -11.71 -8.15
C LEU A 36 5.10 -12.75 -9.05
N GLU A 37 5.84 -13.69 -9.62
CA GLU A 37 5.25 -14.72 -10.47
C GLU A 37 4.23 -15.56 -9.67
N ASP A 38 3.07 -15.83 -10.27
CA ASP A 38 2.01 -16.66 -9.70
C ASP A 38 1.51 -16.14 -8.33
N TRP A 39 1.48 -14.83 -8.09
CA TRP A 39 0.88 -14.29 -6.86
C TRP A 39 -0.62 -14.61 -6.75
N SER A 40 -1.16 -14.65 -5.54
CA SER A 40 -2.58 -14.87 -5.27
C SER A 40 -3.22 -13.69 -4.53
N CYS A 41 -4.54 -13.50 -4.62
CA CYS A 41 -5.21 -12.41 -3.92
C CYS A 41 -4.94 -12.46 -2.41
N CYS A 42 -4.57 -11.32 -1.81
CA CYS A 42 -4.26 -11.19 -0.38
C CYS A 42 -5.42 -11.49 0.60
N GLY A 43 -6.65 -11.71 0.10
CA GLY A 43 -7.81 -12.02 0.93
C GLY A 43 -8.39 -10.86 1.72
N ALA A 44 -7.98 -9.61 1.46
CA ALA A 44 -8.37 -8.45 2.25
C ALA A 44 -9.88 -8.18 2.26
N ALA A 45 -10.65 -8.57 1.24
CA ALA A 45 -12.08 -8.28 1.18
C ALA A 45 -12.95 -9.22 2.04
N SER A 46 -12.61 -10.51 2.12
CA SER A 46 -13.50 -11.52 2.70
C SER A 46 -12.80 -12.51 3.62
N ALA A 47 -11.61 -12.99 3.26
CA ALA A 47 -10.94 -14.06 4.00
C ALA A 47 -10.76 -13.71 5.48
N HIS A 48 -10.36 -12.48 5.78
CA HIS A 48 -10.11 -12.03 7.16
C HIS A 48 -11.35 -11.94 8.06
N VAL A 49 -12.57 -11.96 7.51
CA VAL A 49 -13.82 -12.00 8.29
C VAL A 49 -14.50 -13.37 8.25
N THR A 50 -14.11 -14.26 7.34
CA THR A 50 -14.75 -15.56 7.15
C THR A 50 -13.91 -16.74 7.62
N ASP A 51 -12.58 -16.66 7.52
CA ASP A 51 -11.67 -17.79 7.77
C ASP A 51 -10.27 -17.29 8.15
N ASP A 52 -9.92 -17.40 9.43
CA ASP A 52 -8.62 -16.98 9.98
C ASP A 52 -7.43 -17.70 9.34
N ARG A 53 -7.60 -18.95 8.90
CA ARG A 53 -6.56 -19.70 8.20
C ARG A 53 -6.31 -19.09 6.83
N LEU A 54 -7.35 -18.83 6.04
CA LEU A 54 -7.20 -18.18 4.73
C LEU A 54 -6.69 -16.75 4.84
N ALA A 55 -7.08 -16.04 5.90
CA ALA A 55 -6.62 -14.68 6.18
C ALA A 55 -5.10 -14.59 6.30
N LEU A 56 -4.44 -15.65 6.74
CA LEU A 56 -2.98 -15.74 6.87
C LEU A 56 -2.33 -16.46 5.68
N ALA A 57 -2.89 -17.59 5.24
CA ALA A 57 -2.28 -18.42 4.20
C ALA A 57 -2.13 -17.69 2.85
N LEU A 58 -3.15 -16.92 2.45
CA LEU A 58 -3.13 -16.19 1.17
C LEU A 58 -2.00 -15.14 1.10
N PRO A 59 -1.90 -14.16 2.04
CA PRO A 59 -0.76 -13.24 2.05
C PRO A 59 0.57 -13.94 2.33
N ALA A 60 0.61 -14.97 3.19
CA ALA A 60 1.85 -15.69 3.50
C ALA A 60 2.43 -16.39 2.27
N ARG A 61 1.59 -16.99 1.41
CA ARG A 61 2.04 -17.55 0.13
C ARG A 61 2.80 -16.53 -0.72
N ASN A 62 2.27 -15.31 -0.85
CA ASN A 62 2.93 -14.24 -1.61
C ASN A 62 4.24 -13.80 -0.94
N LEU A 63 4.28 -13.75 0.40
CA LEU A 63 5.52 -13.49 1.14
C LEU A 63 6.58 -14.57 0.90
N GLY A 64 6.18 -15.84 0.80
CA GLY A 64 7.09 -16.93 0.45
C GLY A 64 7.70 -16.78 -0.95
N ILE A 65 6.96 -16.21 -1.90
CA ILE A 65 7.48 -15.89 -3.25
C ILE A 65 8.45 -14.71 -3.16
N ALA A 66 8.08 -13.64 -2.45
CA ALA A 66 8.94 -12.46 -2.27
C ALA A 66 10.24 -12.78 -1.51
N ASP A 67 10.19 -13.63 -0.48
CA ASP A 67 11.35 -14.06 0.30
C ASP A 67 12.38 -14.82 -0.55
N LYS A 68 11.91 -15.58 -1.54
CA LYS A 68 12.77 -16.26 -2.53
C LYS A 68 13.42 -15.30 -3.51
N ALA A 69 12.71 -14.23 -3.91
CA ALA A 69 13.26 -13.20 -4.77
C ALA A 69 14.35 -12.38 -4.05
N GLY A 70 14.21 -12.18 -2.75
CA GLY A 70 15.22 -11.49 -1.92
C GLY A 70 15.36 -9.99 -2.21
N LEU A 71 14.35 -9.38 -2.82
CA LEU A 71 14.24 -7.95 -3.07
C LEU A 71 13.13 -7.36 -2.19
N ASP A 72 13.26 -6.08 -1.83
CA ASP A 72 12.19 -5.34 -1.15
C ASP A 72 10.90 -5.37 -1.98
N LEU A 73 9.76 -5.49 -1.29
CA LEU A 73 8.45 -5.70 -1.88
C LEU A 73 7.64 -4.40 -1.87
N VAL A 74 7.32 -3.88 -3.06
CA VAL A 74 6.49 -2.69 -3.24
C VAL A 74 5.04 -3.09 -3.48
N VAL A 75 4.13 -2.48 -2.70
CA VAL A 75 2.70 -2.78 -2.71
C VAL A 75 1.88 -1.49 -2.84
N PRO A 76 1.17 -1.25 -3.97
CA PRO A 76 0.37 -0.02 -4.14
C PRO A 76 -0.96 0.00 -3.41
N CYS A 77 -1.51 -1.16 -3.07
CA CYS A 77 -2.82 -1.28 -2.42
C CYS A 77 -2.66 -1.33 -0.90
N ALA A 78 -3.29 -0.37 -0.20
CA ALA A 78 -3.25 -0.28 1.26
C ALA A 78 -3.77 -1.55 1.97
N ALA A 79 -4.82 -2.17 1.43
CA ALA A 79 -5.39 -3.39 2.00
C ALA A 79 -4.47 -4.60 1.81
N CYS A 80 -3.87 -4.72 0.62
CA CYS A 80 -2.84 -5.72 0.34
C CYS A 80 -1.64 -5.57 1.28
N TYR A 81 -1.13 -4.34 1.41
CA TYR A 81 -0.03 -4.00 2.30
C TYR A 81 -0.33 -4.42 3.73
N SER A 82 -1.49 -4.04 4.27
CA SER A 82 -1.91 -4.39 5.63
C SER A 82 -1.96 -5.91 5.85
N ARG A 83 -2.55 -6.67 4.92
CA ARG A 83 -2.64 -8.14 5.04
C ARG A 83 -1.27 -8.82 4.96
N LEU A 84 -0.38 -8.33 4.10
CA LEU A 84 0.99 -8.83 4.01
C LEU A 84 1.75 -8.55 5.32
N LYS A 85 1.65 -7.34 5.87
CA LYS A 85 2.26 -7.01 7.17
C LYS A 85 1.73 -7.88 8.31
N VAL A 86 0.43 -8.19 8.35
CA VAL A 86 -0.13 -9.15 9.34
C VAL A 86 0.54 -10.51 9.21
N ALA A 87 0.60 -11.07 8.00
CA ALA A 87 1.22 -12.37 7.77
C ALA A 87 2.72 -12.39 8.10
N GLU A 88 3.45 -11.32 7.74
CA GLU A 88 4.86 -11.15 8.07
C GLU A 88 5.10 -11.23 9.59
N LYS A 89 4.30 -10.51 10.40
CA LYS A 89 4.44 -10.56 11.86
C LYS A 89 4.24 -11.96 12.42
N GLU A 90 3.26 -12.69 11.92
CA GLU A 90 2.97 -14.06 12.37
C GLU A 90 4.06 -15.05 11.95
N LEU A 91 4.59 -14.93 10.72
CA LEU A 91 5.69 -15.74 10.23
C LEU A 91 6.98 -15.49 11.02
N LEU A 92 7.32 -14.23 11.27
CA LEU A 92 8.48 -13.85 12.09
C LEU A 92 8.34 -14.28 13.55
N ALA A 93 7.11 -14.40 14.06
CA ALA A 93 6.82 -14.99 15.37
C ALA A 93 6.97 -16.53 15.38
N GLY A 94 7.30 -17.15 14.25
CA GLY A 94 7.53 -18.60 14.13
C GLY A 94 6.25 -19.42 13.99
N LYS A 95 5.12 -18.80 13.62
CA LYS A 95 3.89 -19.52 13.36
C LYS A 95 4.02 -20.32 12.06
N ASP A 96 3.64 -21.59 12.12
CA ASP A 96 3.52 -22.43 10.93
C ASP A 96 2.24 -22.04 10.18
N ILE A 97 2.39 -21.54 8.96
CA ILE A 97 1.29 -21.02 8.13
C ILE A 97 1.30 -21.79 6.80
N GLU A 98 0.14 -22.32 6.44
CA GLU A 98 -0.09 -23.01 5.18
C GLU A 98 0.26 -22.11 3.98
N GLY A 99 0.83 -22.71 2.93
CA GLY A 99 1.20 -21.99 1.71
C GLY A 99 2.65 -21.51 1.69
N ILE A 100 3.41 -21.74 2.77
CA ILE A 100 4.86 -21.58 2.79
C ILE A 100 5.53 -22.95 2.86
N SER A 101 6.33 -23.28 1.84
CA SER A 101 7.07 -24.55 1.76
C SER A 101 8.43 -24.51 2.46
N ASP A 102 9.05 -23.33 2.48
CA ASP A 102 10.42 -23.11 2.93
C ASP A 102 10.43 -22.22 4.17
N LYS A 103 11.48 -22.28 4.99
CA LYS A 103 11.57 -21.39 6.15
C LYS A 103 11.64 -19.92 5.72
N TYR A 104 10.60 -19.15 6.03
CA TYR A 104 10.55 -17.70 5.81
C TYR A 104 11.69 -17.01 6.56
N GLN A 105 12.55 -16.31 5.83
CA GLN A 105 13.67 -15.56 6.40
C GLN A 105 13.27 -14.13 6.77
N GLY A 106 12.45 -13.49 5.92
CA GLY A 106 12.01 -12.11 6.14
C GLY A 106 13.14 -11.09 6.01
N ASN A 107 14.13 -11.36 5.15
CA ASN A 107 15.30 -10.50 4.93
C ASN A 107 15.04 -9.42 3.86
N PHE A 108 13.83 -8.86 3.82
CA PHE A 108 13.42 -7.80 2.90
C PHE A 108 12.37 -6.92 3.58
N GLN A 109 12.09 -5.75 3.02
CA GLN A 109 11.08 -4.82 3.53
C GLN A 109 9.83 -4.85 2.65
N ILE A 110 8.66 -4.88 3.29
CA ILE A 110 7.38 -4.64 2.62
C ILE A 110 7.08 -3.15 2.73
N LYS A 111 6.96 -2.46 1.59
CA LYS A 111 6.72 -1.02 1.53
C LYS A 111 5.46 -0.68 0.74
N HIS A 112 4.66 0.24 1.28
CA HIS A 112 3.62 0.87 0.51
C HIS A 112 4.25 1.77 -0.57
N LEU A 113 3.64 1.85 -1.77
CA LEU A 113 4.19 2.58 -2.91
C LEU A 113 4.59 4.02 -2.57
N THR A 114 3.77 4.76 -1.82
CA THR A 114 4.08 6.15 -1.44
C THR A 114 5.29 6.27 -0.53
N ASP A 115 5.44 5.33 0.41
CA ASP A 115 6.58 5.34 1.33
C ASP A 115 7.85 4.94 0.59
N PHE A 116 7.77 3.94 -0.29
CA PHE A 116 8.89 3.56 -1.16
C PHE A 116 9.38 4.72 -2.05
N LEU A 117 8.44 5.42 -2.71
CA LEU A 117 8.79 6.59 -3.53
C LEU A 117 9.42 7.70 -2.68
N TRP A 118 8.94 7.91 -1.45
CA TRP A 118 9.45 8.96 -0.59
C TRP A 118 10.81 8.63 0.05
N GLU A 119 10.94 7.43 0.62
CA GLU A 119 12.08 7.03 1.44
C GLU A 119 13.24 6.45 0.62
N ASP A 120 12.95 5.62 -0.38
CA ASP A 120 13.97 4.85 -1.11
C ASP A 120 14.37 5.48 -2.43
N VAL A 121 13.38 5.95 -3.21
CA VAL A 121 13.66 6.67 -4.46
C VAL A 121 14.16 8.08 -4.15
N GLY A 122 13.52 8.73 -3.18
CA GLY A 122 13.96 9.98 -2.60
C GLY A 122 13.64 11.23 -3.43
N GLU A 123 13.60 12.36 -2.73
CA GLU A 123 13.22 13.67 -3.27
C GLU A 123 14.01 14.07 -4.52
N LYS A 124 15.34 13.87 -4.51
CA LYS A 124 16.21 14.33 -5.60
C LYS A 124 15.87 13.65 -6.93
N ALA A 125 15.76 12.32 -6.93
CA ALA A 125 15.46 11.55 -8.13
C ALA A 125 14.10 11.93 -8.71
N ILE A 126 13.11 12.17 -7.86
CA ILE A 126 11.78 12.62 -8.26
C ILE A 126 11.85 14.01 -8.89
N ARG A 127 12.52 14.97 -8.24
CA ARG A 127 12.63 16.35 -8.73
C ARG A 127 13.22 16.44 -10.14
N GLU A 128 14.23 15.62 -10.43
CA GLU A 128 14.89 15.59 -11.74
C GLU A 128 13.98 15.11 -12.89
N LYS A 129 12.89 14.40 -12.58
CA LYS A 129 11.95 13.87 -13.58
C LYS A 129 10.69 14.71 -13.77
N ILE A 130 10.49 15.76 -12.95
CA ILE A 130 9.30 16.62 -13.04
C ILE A 130 9.31 17.40 -14.36
N ARG A 131 8.32 17.14 -15.22
CA ARG A 131 8.13 17.90 -16.47
C ARG A 131 7.06 18.98 -16.36
N LYS A 132 5.94 18.67 -15.71
CA LYS A 132 4.82 19.59 -15.53
C LYS A 132 4.47 19.68 -14.05
N PRO A 133 4.95 20.73 -13.35
CA PRO A 133 4.58 20.95 -11.96
C PRO A 133 3.07 21.15 -11.80
N LEU A 134 2.49 20.64 -10.70
CA LEU A 134 1.06 20.75 -10.38
C LEU A 134 0.70 22.11 -9.75
N LYS A 135 1.28 23.20 -10.27
CA LYS A 135 1.05 24.55 -9.77
C LYS A 135 -0.43 24.92 -9.88
N GLY A 136 -0.99 25.45 -8.79
CA GLY A 136 -2.40 25.84 -8.69
C GLY A 136 -3.32 24.71 -8.20
N LEU A 137 -2.82 23.48 -8.04
CA LEU A 137 -3.56 22.42 -7.37
C LEU A 137 -3.41 22.57 -5.85
N ASN A 138 -4.53 22.53 -5.13
CA ASN A 138 -4.60 22.63 -3.66
C ASN A 138 -5.11 21.32 -3.04
N PRO A 139 -4.35 20.21 -3.09
CA PRO A 139 -4.85 18.92 -2.66
C PRO A 139 -4.77 18.75 -1.14
N VAL A 140 -5.64 17.89 -0.61
CA VAL A 140 -5.43 17.20 0.66
C VAL A 140 -4.97 15.77 0.39
N CYS A 141 -4.10 15.20 1.23
CA CYS A 141 -3.56 13.85 1.04
C CYS A 141 -4.26 12.84 1.94
N TYR A 142 -5.00 11.90 1.34
CA TYR A 142 -5.73 10.84 2.04
C TYR A 142 -4.99 9.51 1.93
N TYR A 143 -4.47 9.04 3.07
CA TYR A 143 -3.74 7.78 3.20
C TYR A 143 -4.69 6.61 3.50
N GLY A 144 -5.84 6.93 4.10
CA GLY A 144 -6.70 5.93 4.70
C GLY A 144 -6.06 5.27 5.91
N CYS A 145 -6.76 4.31 6.49
CA CYS A 145 -6.39 3.71 7.75
C CYS A 145 -5.37 2.56 7.61
N LEU A 146 -5.41 1.79 6.53
CA LEU A 146 -4.69 0.50 6.43
C LEU A 146 -3.19 0.61 6.15
N ILE A 147 -2.71 1.77 5.68
CA ILE A 147 -1.27 2.00 5.49
C ILE A 147 -0.61 2.19 6.86
N THR A 148 -1.27 2.88 7.78
CA THR A 148 -0.66 3.28 9.05
C THR A 148 -1.16 2.51 10.27
N ARG A 149 -2.33 1.86 10.20
CA ARG A 149 -2.94 1.18 11.33
C ARG A 149 -3.18 -0.32 11.07
N PRO A 150 -3.04 -1.17 12.11
CA PRO A 150 -2.55 -0.83 13.44
C PRO A 150 -1.00 -0.71 13.45
N PRO A 151 -0.41 0.26 14.18
CA PRO A 151 1.04 0.53 14.13
C PRO A 151 1.90 -0.67 14.53
N LYS A 152 1.40 -1.52 15.43
CA LYS A 152 2.06 -2.79 15.83
C LYS A 152 2.24 -3.79 14.68
N VAL A 153 1.46 -3.64 13.61
CA VAL A 153 1.51 -4.47 12.40
C VAL A 153 2.26 -3.75 11.30
N THR A 154 1.90 -2.50 11.01
CA THR A 154 2.43 -1.73 9.88
C THR A 154 3.81 -1.13 10.14
N ASP A 155 4.24 -1.05 11.41
CA ASP A 155 5.46 -0.36 11.86
C ASP A 155 5.46 1.15 11.54
N ALA A 156 4.28 1.72 11.31
CA ALA A 156 4.13 3.14 11.00
C ALA A 156 4.63 4.02 12.15
N ARG A 157 5.55 4.95 11.84
CA ARG A 157 6.20 5.83 12.82
C ARG A 157 5.24 6.89 13.37
N ASP A 158 4.50 7.53 12.48
CA ASP A 158 3.45 8.50 12.82
C ASP A 158 2.13 8.05 12.18
N PRO A 159 1.34 7.23 12.88
CA PRO A 159 0.13 6.68 12.32
C PRO A 159 -1.04 7.66 12.26
N GLU A 160 -0.94 8.78 12.97
CA GLU A 160 -1.97 9.81 13.03
C GLU A 160 -1.72 10.91 12.00
N ASN A 161 -0.46 11.18 11.67
CA ASN A 161 -0.07 12.19 10.68
C ASN A 161 1.06 11.70 9.76
N PRO A 162 0.80 10.74 8.86
CA PRO A 162 1.77 10.38 7.82
C PRO A 162 1.99 11.55 6.85
N GLU A 163 3.20 11.64 6.28
CA GLU A 163 3.63 12.76 5.43
C GLU A 163 4.27 12.34 4.09
N SER A 164 4.42 11.04 3.80
CA SER A 164 5.06 10.60 2.55
C SER A 164 4.34 11.10 1.30
N MET A 165 3.01 10.94 1.22
CA MET A 165 2.19 11.48 0.12
C MET A 165 2.18 13.01 0.09
N ASP A 166 2.13 13.67 1.26
CA ASP A 166 2.18 15.13 1.36
C ASP A 166 3.48 15.65 0.75
N ASN A 167 4.61 15.04 1.11
CA ASN A 167 5.93 15.46 0.65
C ASN A 167 6.08 15.20 -0.85
N LEU A 168 5.63 14.05 -1.34
CA LEU A 168 5.57 13.76 -2.78
C LEU A 168 4.76 14.83 -3.53
N MET A 169 3.56 15.16 -3.06
CA MET A 169 2.68 16.16 -3.68
C MET A 169 3.29 17.58 -3.66
N LYS A 170 3.92 17.98 -2.55
CA LYS A 170 4.65 19.25 -2.43
C LYS A 170 5.80 19.32 -3.44
N ILE A 171 6.56 18.23 -3.57
CA ILE A 171 7.74 18.18 -4.45
C ILE A 171 7.36 18.33 -5.92
N ILE A 172 6.24 17.72 -6.34
CA ILE A 172 5.72 17.88 -7.71
C ILE A 172 5.01 19.23 -7.94
N GLY A 173 5.02 20.12 -6.95
CA GLY A 173 4.63 21.52 -7.08
C GLY A 173 3.18 21.85 -6.73
N ALA A 174 2.47 20.95 -6.05
CA ALA A 174 1.14 21.21 -5.51
C ALA A 174 1.22 21.99 -4.18
N ASP A 175 0.18 22.76 -3.88
CA ASP A 175 0.00 23.48 -2.61
C ASP A 175 -0.83 22.61 -1.65
N VAL A 176 -0.14 21.64 -1.03
CA VAL A 176 -0.77 20.64 -0.14
C VAL A 176 -1.34 21.31 1.10
N LYS A 177 -2.65 21.14 1.31
CA LYS A 177 -3.36 21.68 2.47
C LYS A 177 -3.22 20.73 3.65
N ASN A 178 -2.91 21.31 4.81
CA ASN A 178 -2.93 20.57 6.06
C ASN A 178 -4.38 20.26 6.42
N TRP A 179 -4.67 19.00 6.74
CA TRP A 179 -6.01 18.54 7.07
C TRP A 179 -5.95 17.38 8.04
N SER A 180 -6.96 17.25 8.91
CA SER A 180 -6.95 16.30 10.03
C SER A 180 -7.44 14.89 9.66
N TYR A 181 -7.92 14.68 8.44
CA TYR A 181 -8.62 13.46 8.02
C TYR A 181 -7.73 12.49 7.23
N LYS A 182 -6.41 12.68 7.28
CA LYS A 182 -5.42 11.88 6.54
C LYS A 182 -5.62 10.37 6.66
N THR A 183 -5.94 9.89 7.86
CA THR A 183 -6.04 8.46 8.21
C THR A 183 -7.42 8.06 8.73
N ASP A 184 -8.42 8.93 8.57
CA ASP A 184 -9.81 8.62 8.92
C ASP A 184 -10.34 7.48 8.03
N CYS A 185 -11.32 6.74 8.54
CA CYS A 185 -11.90 5.63 7.80
C CYS A 185 -12.85 6.14 6.70
N CYS A 186 -12.64 5.71 5.45
CA CYS A 186 -13.58 5.96 4.36
C CYS A 186 -14.81 5.03 4.39
N GLY A 187 -14.81 3.99 5.22
CA GLY A 187 -15.88 2.99 5.26
C GLY A 187 -15.86 1.98 4.09
N GLY A 188 -14.73 1.84 3.40
CA GLY A 188 -14.59 0.94 2.24
C GLY A 188 -15.06 -0.50 2.51
N ASP A 189 -14.69 -1.08 3.66
CA ASP A 189 -15.09 -2.45 4.04
C ASP A 189 -16.60 -2.61 4.24
N HIS A 190 -17.33 -1.51 4.43
CA HIS A 190 -18.77 -1.49 4.62
C HIS A 190 -19.55 -1.21 3.34
N ILE A 191 -18.89 -0.98 2.20
CA ILE A 191 -19.58 -0.53 0.97
C ILE A 191 -20.64 -1.52 0.48
N LEU A 192 -20.44 -2.82 0.71
CA LEU A 192 -21.38 -3.87 0.31
C LEU A 192 -22.37 -4.26 1.42
N THR A 193 -21.95 -4.21 2.68
CA THR A 193 -22.72 -4.75 3.81
C THR A 193 -23.51 -3.70 4.56
N LEU A 194 -22.96 -2.49 4.70
CA LEU A 194 -23.56 -1.34 5.41
C LEU A 194 -23.36 -0.06 4.58
N PRO A 195 -23.93 0.02 3.36
CA PRO A 195 -23.65 1.12 2.42
C PRO A 195 -23.99 2.50 3.00
N GLU A 196 -25.05 2.62 3.79
CA GLU A 196 -25.40 3.90 4.44
C GLU A 196 -24.33 4.41 5.40
N VAL A 197 -23.63 3.50 6.10
CA VAL A 197 -22.53 3.86 7.00
C VAL A 197 -21.33 4.28 6.16
N ALA A 198 -20.98 3.51 5.13
CA ALA A 198 -19.89 3.83 4.21
C ALA A 198 -20.09 5.21 3.55
N TRP A 199 -21.30 5.50 3.05
CA TRP A 199 -21.63 6.79 2.44
C TRP A 199 -21.52 7.95 3.42
N LYS A 200 -21.98 7.79 4.67
CA LYS A 200 -21.82 8.83 5.70
C LYS A 200 -20.35 9.13 6.00
N LEU A 201 -19.51 8.10 6.05
CA LEU A 201 -18.07 8.27 6.29
C LEU A 201 -17.38 8.95 5.10
N MET A 202 -17.67 8.52 3.86
CA MET A 202 -17.14 9.17 2.66
C MET A 202 -17.61 10.62 2.53
N GLN A 203 -18.89 10.90 2.78
CA GLN A 203 -19.44 12.26 2.73
C GLN A 203 -18.70 13.17 3.72
N LYS A 204 -18.45 12.70 4.95
CA LYS A 204 -17.67 13.45 5.94
C LYS A 204 -16.26 13.77 5.43
N LEU A 205 -15.59 12.84 4.76
CA LEU A 205 -14.26 13.11 4.19
C LEU A 205 -14.32 14.16 3.08
N LEU A 206 -15.31 14.06 2.19
CA LEU A 206 -15.50 14.99 1.07
C LEU A 206 -15.90 16.40 1.54
N ASP A 207 -16.75 16.51 2.56
CA ASP A 207 -17.19 17.79 3.12
C ASP A 207 -16.04 18.56 3.80
N MET A 208 -15.01 17.84 4.26
CA MET A 208 -13.87 18.39 4.97
C MET A 208 -12.64 18.65 4.09
N ALA A 209 -12.65 18.16 2.84
CA ALA A 209 -11.58 18.29 1.85
C ALA A 209 -11.69 19.60 1.06
#